data_AF-A0A851UYQ3-F1
#
_entry.id   AF-A0A851UYQ3-F1
#
_cell.length_a   1.000
_cell.length_b   1.000
_cell.length_c   1.000
_cell.angle_alpha   90.00
_cell.angle_beta   90.00
_cell.angle_gamma   90.00
#
_symmetry.space_group_name_H-M   'P 1'
#
loop_
_entity.id
_entity.type
_entity.pdbx_description
1 polymer ?
#
loop_
_entity_poly.entity_id
_entity_poly.type
_entity_poly.pdbx_seq_one_letter_code
_entity_poly.pdbx_strand_id
1 'polypeptide(L)'
;VGLTEPEAREKYGDENIKVYKSTFTALYYSMMDADNKEPTAMKLIVAGKEEKVVGLHLIGLGSDEMLQGFAVAIKMGATKKDFDDTVAIHPTSAEEVVTMR
;
A
#
# COMPACT_ATOMS: atom_id res chain seq x y z
N VAL A 1 6.18 6.49 1.05
CA VAL A 1 5.89 7.94 1.00
C VAL A 1 4.93 8.31 2.13
N GLY A 2 4.97 9.57 2.59
CA GLY A 2 4.10 10.03 3.67
C GLY A 2 4.58 9.58 5.06
N LEU A 3 3.68 9.61 6.03
CA LEU A 3 3.97 9.28 7.43
C LEU A 3 4.17 7.78 7.62
N THR A 4 5.08 7.42 8.51
CA THR A 4 5.12 6.08 9.12
C THR A 4 3.91 5.89 10.05
N GLU A 5 3.65 4.64 10.44
CA GLU A 5 2.55 4.33 11.35
C GLU A 5 2.71 5.02 12.72
N PRO A 6 3.89 5.02 13.38
CA PRO A 6 4.09 5.76 14.62
C PRO A 6 3.86 7.27 14.46
N GLU A 7 4.40 7.90 13.42
CA GLU A 7 4.22 9.33 13.17
C GLU A 7 2.75 9.69 12.90
N ALA A 8 2.02 8.82 12.20
CA ALA A 8 0.59 9.01 11.96
C ALA A 8 -0.22 8.92 13.26
N ARG A 9 0.10 7.95 14.13
CA ARG A 9 -0.55 7.79 15.44
C ARG A 9 -0.27 8.97 16.36
N GLU A 10 0.99 9.42 16.43
CA GLU A 10 1.38 10.60 17.19
C GLU A 10 0.64 11.86 16.71
N LYS A 11 0.49 12.03 15.40
CA LYS A 11 -0.11 13.22 14.79
C LYS A 11 -1.64 13.25 14.86
N TYR A 12 -2.30 12.12 14.66
CA TYR A 12 -3.76 12.06 14.49
C TYR A 12 -4.50 11.39 15.65
N GLY A 13 -3.80 10.74 16.59
CA GLY A 13 -4.40 9.90 17.62
C GLY A 13 -4.70 8.49 17.11
N ASP A 14 -4.58 7.50 17.99
CA ASP A 14 -4.74 6.09 17.66
C ASP A 14 -6.13 5.76 17.11
N GLU A 15 -7.16 6.42 17.62
CA GLU A 15 -8.56 6.23 17.23
C GLU A 15 -8.88 6.73 15.82
N ASN A 16 -8.02 7.60 15.28
CA ASN A 16 -8.19 8.16 13.94
C ASN A 16 -7.33 7.45 12.89
N ILE A 17 -6.49 6.49 13.28
CA ILE A 17 -5.61 5.77 12.35
C ILE A 17 -6.13 4.36 12.09
N LYS A 18 -6.23 4.03 10.80
CA LYS A 18 -6.42 2.67 10.33
C LYS A 18 -5.28 2.29 9.39
N VAL A 19 -4.87 1.02 9.47
CA VAL A 19 -3.73 0.49 8.72
C VAL A 19 -4.19 -0.74 7.96
N TYR A 20 -4.03 -0.71 6.64
CA TYR A 20 -4.21 -1.85 5.76
C TYR A 20 -2.86 -2.45 5.43
N LYS A 21 -2.77 -3.79 5.39
CA LYS A 21 -1.53 -4.51 5.12
C LYS A 21 -1.81 -5.66 4.14
N SER A 22 -0.93 -5.84 3.16
CA SER A 22 -0.89 -7.06 2.32
C SER A 22 0.52 -7.63 2.36
N THR A 23 0.61 -8.96 2.45
CA THR A 23 1.87 -9.71 2.35
C THR A 23 1.64 -10.90 1.44
N PHE A 24 2.47 -11.06 0.42
CA PHE A 24 2.34 -12.10 -0.59
C PHE A 24 3.69 -12.41 -1.25
N THR A 25 3.74 -13.49 -2.03
CA THR A 25 4.88 -13.78 -2.91
C THR A 25 4.54 -13.34 -4.32
N ALA A 26 5.32 -12.42 -4.90
CA ALA A 26 5.07 -11.94 -6.26
C ALA A 26 5.07 -13.10 -7.27
N LEU A 27 4.18 -13.03 -8.27
CA LEU A 27 4.00 -14.10 -9.28
C LEU A 27 5.31 -14.44 -10.01
N TYR A 28 6.22 -13.47 -10.15
CA TYR A 28 7.57 -13.66 -10.68
C TYR A 28 8.32 -14.82 -10.00
N TYR A 29 8.18 -14.97 -8.69
CA TYR A 29 8.87 -16.02 -7.90
C TYR A 29 8.11 -17.36 -7.89
N SER A 30 6.94 -17.47 -8.54
CA SER A 30 6.04 -18.64 -8.40
C SER A 30 6.71 -19.98 -8.73
N MET A 31 7.53 -20.00 -9.77
CA MET A 31 8.23 -21.18 -10.29
C MET A 31 9.62 -21.41 -9.68
N MET A 32 10.08 -20.51 -8.79
CA MET A 32 11.37 -20.66 -8.14
C MET A 32 11.28 -21.61 -6.93
N ASP A 33 12.42 -22.17 -6.52
CA ASP A 33 12.51 -22.93 -5.27
C ASP A 33 12.16 -22.04 -4.07
N ALA A 34 11.65 -22.65 -2.99
CA ALA A 34 11.14 -21.94 -1.82
C ALA A 34 12.15 -20.96 -1.22
N ASP A 35 13.43 -21.33 -1.17
CA ASP A 35 14.51 -20.52 -0.59
C ASP A 35 14.84 -19.27 -1.42
N ASN A 36 14.38 -19.20 -2.67
CA ASN A 36 14.56 -18.06 -3.57
C ASN A 36 13.31 -17.17 -3.68
N LYS A 37 12.25 -17.46 -2.91
CA LYS A 37 11.00 -16.67 -2.92
C LYS A 37 11.09 -15.53 -1.92
N GLU A 38 11.34 -14.33 -2.41
CA GLU A 38 11.32 -13.12 -1.58
C GLU A 38 9.87 -12.66 -1.30
N PRO A 39 9.54 -12.30 -0.04
CA PRO A 39 8.23 -11.77 0.29
C PRO A 39 8.07 -10.34 -0.22
N THR A 40 6.85 -10.01 -0.63
CA THR A 40 6.40 -8.62 -0.87
C THR A 40 5.47 -8.23 0.25
N ALA A 41 5.64 -7.02 0.78
CA ALA A 41 4.79 -6.46 1.83
C ALA A 41 4.43 -5.01 1.51
N MET A 42 3.18 -4.66 1.77
CA MET A 42 2.63 -3.34 1.50
C MET A 42 1.82 -2.87 2.71
N LYS A 43 1.92 -1.57 3.01
CA LYS A 43 1.20 -0.93 4.11
C LYS A 43 0.61 0.39 3.63
N LEU A 44 -0.71 0.52 3.75
CA LEU A 44 -1.45 1.76 3.53
C LEU A 44 -1.94 2.29 4.88
N ILE A 45 -1.64 3.54 5.19
CA ILE A 45 -2.01 4.20 6.45
C ILE A 45 -3.00 5.31 6.10
N VAL A 46 -4.17 5.24 6.72
CA VAL A 46 -5.25 6.20 6.50
C VAL A 46 -5.65 6.89 7.80
N ALA A 47 -6.11 8.13 7.68
CA ALA A 47 -6.49 8.97 8.82
C ALA A 47 -7.92 9.51 8.70
N GLY A 48 -8.63 9.52 9.83
CA GLY A 48 -9.97 10.10 9.97
C GLY A 48 -11.09 9.28 9.34
N LYS A 49 -12.32 9.80 9.44
CA LYS A 49 -13.55 9.12 8.98
C LYS A 49 -13.58 8.84 7.47
N GLU A 50 -12.99 9.74 6.69
CA GLU A 50 -12.90 9.62 5.22
C GLU A 50 -11.74 8.71 4.79
N GLU A 51 -10.97 8.16 5.73
CA GLU A 51 -9.81 7.31 5.46
C GLU A 51 -8.84 7.95 4.43
N LYS A 52 -8.47 9.21 4.66
CA LYS A 52 -7.50 9.91 3.82
C LYS A 52 -6.15 9.20 3.90
N VAL A 53 -5.53 8.90 2.76
CA VAL A 53 -4.21 8.27 2.73
C VAL A 53 -3.14 9.26 3.23
N VAL A 54 -2.47 8.89 4.32
CA VAL A 54 -1.39 9.69 4.93
C VAL A 54 -0.02 9.00 4.84
N GLY A 55 0.01 7.71 4.52
CA GLY A 55 1.24 6.96 4.29
C GLY A 55 1.03 5.75 3.39
N LEU A 56 2.00 5.47 2.52
CA LEU A 56 2.07 4.26 1.71
C LEU A 56 3.50 3.74 1.70
N HIS A 57 3.70 2.50 2.15
CA HIS A 57 5.01 1.87 2.29
C HIS A 57 4.99 0.54 1.57
N LEU A 58 5.94 0.35 0.65
CA LEU A 58 6.01 -0.81 -0.23
C LEU A 58 7.41 -1.41 -0.11
N ILE A 59 7.51 -2.73 -0.01
CA ILE A 59 8.75 -3.47 -0.13
C ILE A 59 8.49 -4.74 -0.95
N GLY A 60 9.35 -4.96 -1.95
CA GLY A 60 9.24 -6.07 -2.88
C GLY A 60 9.50 -5.62 -4.33
N LEU A 61 9.56 -6.59 -5.23
CA LEU A 61 9.89 -6.38 -6.64
C LEU A 61 8.95 -5.36 -7.31
N GLY A 62 9.52 -4.33 -7.96
CA GLY A 62 8.78 -3.29 -8.69
C GLY A 62 8.28 -2.12 -7.83
N SER A 63 8.57 -2.11 -6.52
CA SER A 63 8.15 -1.01 -5.62
C SER A 63 8.71 0.35 -6.02
N ASP A 64 9.91 0.36 -6.61
CA ASP A 64 10.61 1.51 -7.14
C ASP A 64 9.84 2.23 -8.26
N GLU A 65 9.21 1.49 -9.17
CA GLU A 65 8.43 2.05 -10.28
C GLU A 65 6.98 2.36 -9.89
N MET A 66 6.35 1.51 -9.09
CA MET A 66 4.93 1.66 -8.69
C MET A 66 4.69 2.93 -7.86
N LEU A 67 5.63 3.27 -6.98
CA LEU A 67 5.44 4.31 -5.98
C LEU A 67 5.23 5.71 -6.58
N GLN A 68 5.78 5.97 -7.77
CA GLN A 68 5.67 7.27 -8.43
C GLN A 68 4.21 7.63 -8.75
N GLY A 69 3.44 6.69 -9.29
CA GLY A 69 2.01 6.92 -9.61
C GLY A 69 1.17 7.16 -8.36
N PHE A 70 1.34 6.32 -7.33
CA PHE A 70 0.63 6.50 -6.07
C PHE A 70 1.01 7.78 -5.33
N ALA A 71 2.25 8.25 -5.46
CA ALA A 71 2.68 9.51 -4.87
C ALA A 71 1.88 10.70 -5.43
N VAL A 72 1.54 10.69 -6.73
CA VAL A 72 0.66 11.70 -7.34
C VAL A 72 -0.74 11.65 -6.73
N ALA A 73 -1.35 10.46 -6.65
CA ALA A 73 -2.69 10.29 -6.05
C ALA A 73 -2.73 10.75 -4.59
N ILE A 74 -1.73 10.38 -3.78
CA ILE A 74 -1.62 10.81 -2.38
C ILE A 74 -1.44 12.32 -2.28
N LYS A 75 -0.65 12.94 -3.17
CA LYS A 75 -0.49 14.39 -3.23
C LYS A 75 -1.80 15.11 -3.57
N MET A 76 -2.64 14.52 -4.40
CA MET A 76 -3.99 15.00 -4.72
C MET A 76 -4.99 14.79 -3.56
N GLY A 77 -4.60 14.07 -2.50
CA GLY A 77 -5.42 13.87 -1.32
C GLY A 77 -6.30 12.63 -1.37
N ALA A 78 -5.92 11.62 -2.14
CA ALA A 78 -6.66 10.36 -2.27
C ALA A 78 -7.02 9.73 -0.91
N THR A 79 -8.17 9.09 -0.89
CA THR A 79 -8.76 8.32 0.21
C THR A 79 -8.67 6.82 -0.07
N LYS A 80 -8.95 5.97 0.93
CA LYS A 80 -9.08 4.53 0.69
C LYS A 80 -10.13 4.21 -0.37
N LYS A 81 -11.22 4.99 -0.42
CA LYS A 81 -12.28 4.82 -1.42
C LYS A 81 -11.77 5.04 -2.84
N ASP A 82 -10.92 6.03 -3.08
CA ASP A 82 -10.36 6.29 -4.42
C ASP A 82 -9.49 5.11 -4.90
N PHE A 83 -8.80 4.44 -3.98
CA PHE A 83 -8.05 3.23 -4.27
C PHE A 83 -9.01 2.07 -4.59
N ASP A 84 -10.07 1.89 -3.79
CA ASP A 84 -11.06 0.81 -3.99
C ASP A 84 -11.91 0.97 -5.25
N ASP A 85 -12.18 2.21 -5.67
CA ASP A 85 -12.89 2.51 -6.91
C ASP A 85 -12.00 2.31 -8.15
N THR A 86 -10.69 2.13 -7.98
CA THR A 86 -9.74 1.90 -9.08
C THR A 86 -9.69 0.41 -9.45
N VAL A 87 -10.04 0.09 -10.70
CA VAL A 87 -9.98 -1.28 -11.21
C VAL A 87 -8.54 -1.79 -11.21
N ALA A 88 -8.33 -2.97 -10.61
CA ALA A 88 -7.06 -3.67 -10.55
C ALA A 88 -6.52 -4.03 -11.96
N ILE A 89 -5.19 -3.98 -12.12
CA ILE A 89 -4.49 -4.49 -13.30
C ILE A 89 -3.87 -5.83 -12.96
N HIS A 90 -4.36 -6.91 -13.58
CA HIS A 90 -3.95 -8.27 -13.27
C HIS A 90 -3.17 -8.93 -14.43
N PRO A 91 -2.08 -9.68 -14.18
CA PRO A 91 -1.43 -9.93 -12.88
C PRO A 91 -0.31 -8.93 -12.57
N THR A 92 -0.42 -8.13 -11.50
CA THR A 92 0.65 -7.22 -11.06
C THR A 92 0.76 -7.13 -9.54
N SER A 93 1.97 -6.96 -9.01
CA SER A 93 2.12 -6.64 -7.57
C SER A 93 1.41 -5.34 -7.19
N ALA A 94 1.31 -4.37 -8.12
CA ALA A 94 0.69 -3.07 -7.88
C ALA A 94 -0.81 -3.17 -7.55
N GLU A 95 -1.50 -4.19 -8.08
CA GLU A 95 -2.93 -4.39 -7.84
C GLU A 95 -3.25 -4.58 -6.35
N GLU A 96 -2.31 -5.14 -5.59
CA GLU A 96 -2.42 -5.38 -4.15
C GLU A 96 -2.57 -4.07 -3.33
N VAL A 97 -2.17 -2.92 -3.90
CA VAL A 97 -2.37 -1.61 -3.28
C VAL A 97 -3.84 -1.17 -3.35
N VAL A 98 -4.57 -1.56 -4.39
CA VAL A 98 -5.98 -1.18 -4.63
C VAL A 98 -6.99 -2.26 -4.23
N THR A 99 -6.53 -3.40 -3.68
CA THR A 99 -7.40 -4.53 -3.27
C THR A 99 -7.35 -4.85 -1.77
N MET A 100 -6.62 -4.08 -0.96
CA MET A 100 -6.50 -4.30 0.49
C MET A 100 -7.86 -4.17 1.23
N ARG A 101 -8.04 -4.95 2.30
CA ARG A 101 -9.26 -4.95 3.14
C ARG A 101 -8.95 -4.88 4.63
#